data_AF-A0A498SE21-F1
#
_entry.id   AF-A0A498SE21-F1
#
_cell.length_a   1.000
_cell.length_b   1.000
_cell.length_c   1.000
_cell.angle_alpha   90.00
_cell.angle_beta   90.00
_cell.angle_gamma   90.00
#
_symmetry.space_group_name_H-M   'P 1'
#
loop_
_entity.id
_entity.type
_entity.pdbx_description
1 polymer ?
#
loop_
_entity_poly.entity_id
_entity_poly.type
_entity_poly.pdbx_seq_one_letter_code
_entity_poly.pdbx_strand_id
1 'polypeptide(L)'
;MASSSEQFSTSIIFNDQQRDLIHHVAFDFHGRRIATSSSDMMVCVWNLSPNGSWIKSASWKSHGGPVWKVIWAHPEFGQILATCSFDRSVTIWEETICQPIKTITRNALHSGQKQQEARWRRCCQLVDSRHNVTDIKFAPRHLGLMLATVSSQGILRVYEAPDIMNLSMWSLNQDIVVFRYRCSCLSWSTHRLTKPLIAVGSDDAHTTGKRVVVYEYHDNLRKWQLLNTPSLKLTEPVTDIAFAPPAGRSYHLLAVGSKDICIFKLSEAGKTTGFNVDSIERGGPTEYNVIQLEALENPSHSPVQVWRLAWNITGTILTTGSSDGYVRLWKENLLKKWSLVATIKSTEDYKPSDDDPRVTTSISSLIRENHNKQSHAEIDELWKKKDIDELKSRMCGKLSFGTAGVRTKMEAGFCRLNDLTILMLTNGFAMHLKHVYNRESNGVAIGYDGRYNSERWAKLAANIFVHNRIKVYLFSKCCPTPLVSYATIQLKCDAGLMITASHNPKQDNGYKAYWTNGAQ
;
A
#
# COMPACT_ATOMS: atom_id res chain seq x y z
N MET A 1 33.67 23.18 3.81
CA MET A 1 33.35 22.27 2.68
C MET A 1 31.90 21.87 2.85
N ALA A 2 31.02 22.42 2.00
CA ALA A 2 29.59 22.15 2.05
C ALA A 2 29.34 20.69 1.63
N SER A 3 28.87 19.86 2.56
CA SER A 3 28.34 18.54 2.23
C SER A 3 27.05 18.75 1.43
N SER A 4 27.12 18.50 0.13
CA SER A 4 25.94 18.28 -0.69
C SER A 4 25.16 17.12 -0.09
N SER A 5 24.17 17.41 0.76
CA SER A 5 23.19 16.43 1.19
C SER A 5 22.45 16.00 -0.08
N GLU A 6 22.70 14.79 -0.56
CA GLU A 6 21.87 14.17 -1.59
C GLU A 6 20.43 14.17 -1.06
N GLN A 7 19.63 15.15 -1.50
CA GLN A 7 18.23 15.23 -1.13
C GLN A 7 17.50 14.13 -1.88
N PHE A 8 17.22 13.03 -1.20
CA PHE A 8 16.28 12.03 -1.69
C PHE A 8 14.93 12.71 -1.92
N SER A 9 14.48 12.77 -3.16
CA SER A 9 13.19 13.37 -3.54
C SER A 9 12.09 12.30 -3.55
N THR A 10 10.97 12.59 -2.90
CA THR A 10 9.76 11.75 -2.96
C THR A 10 8.84 12.24 -4.07
N SER A 11 8.39 11.34 -4.94
CA SER A 11 7.41 11.63 -6.00
C SER A 11 6.19 10.74 -5.88
N ILE A 12 4.99 11.32 -5.99
CA ILE A 12 3.75 10.57 -6.04
C ILE A 12 3.64 9.90 -7.43
N ILE A 13 3.55 8.57 -7.44
CA ILE A 13 3.45 7.76 -8.67
C ILE A 13 2.01 7.75 -9.20
N PHE A 14 1.02 7.62 -8.31
CA PHE A 14 -0.40 7.69 -8.62
C PHE A 14 -1.18 8.11 -7.36
N ASN A 15 -2.30 8.80 -7.56
CA ASN A 15 -3.24 9.17 -6.49
C ASN A 15 -4.64 8.70 -6.92
N ASP A 16 -4.93 7.42 -6.67
CA ASP A 16 -6.21 6.81 -7.02
C ASP A 16 -7.09 6.81 -5.77
N GLN A 17 -7.76 7.94 -5.47
CA GLN A 17 -8.60 8.12 -4.27
C GLN A 17 -9.77 7.12 -4.18
N GLN A 18 -10.05 6.37 -5.26
CA GLN A 18 -11.12 5.38 -5.33
C GLN A 18 -10.65 3.94 -5.11
N ARG A 19 -9.35 3.69 -4.84
CA ARG A 19 -8.84 2.35 -4.59
C ARG A 19 -8.80 1.97 -3.12
N ASP A 20 -9.03 0.68 -2.90
CA ASP A 20 -8.78 0.01 -1.62
C ASP A 20 -7.27 -0.12 -1.35
N LEU A 21 -6.90 -0.71 -0.21
CA LEU A 21 -5.53 -0.82 0.25
C LEU A 21 -4.64 -1.58 -0.75
N ILE A 22 -3.48 -0.99 -1.07
CA ILE A 22 -2.45 -1.64 -1.89
C ILE A 22 -1.57 -2.49 -0.98
N HIS A 23 -1.54 -3.79 -1.25
CA HIS A 23 -0.77 -4.75 -0.45
C HIS A 23 0.68 -4.88 -0.92
N HIS A 24 0.93 -4.86 -2.23
CA HIS A 24 2.28 -5.08 -2.75
C HIS A 24 2.54 -4.29 -4.03
N VAL A 25 3.81 -3.91 -4.18
CA VAL A 25 4.35 -3.20 -5.34
C VAL A 25 5.62 -3.94 -5.76
N ALA A 26 5.74 -4.27 -7.04
CA ALA A 26 6.92 -4.92 -7.59
C ALA A 26 7.37 -4.23 -8.88
N PHE A 27 8.66 -3.91 -8.94
CA PHE A 27 9.31 -3.43 -10.16
C PHE A 27 9.60 -4.60 -11.10
N ASP A 28 9.54 -4.33 -12.41
CA ASP A 28 10.11 -5.23 -13.39
C ASP A 28 11.64 -5.25 -13.28
N PHE A 29 12.26 -6.22 -13.95
CA PHE A 29 13.72 -6.39 -13.92
C PHE A 29 14.49 -5.14 -14.36
N HIS A 30 13.90 -4.32 -15.23
CA HIS A 30 14.54 -3.11 -15.77
C HIS A 30 14.22 -1.84 -14.97
N GLY A 31 13.36 -1.91 -13.96
CA GLY A 31 12.88 -0.75 -13.19
C GLY A 31 12.02 0.23 -14.00
N ARG A 32 11.52 -0.16 -15.18
CA ARG A 32 10.71 0.69 -16.06
C ARG A 32 9.22 0.44 -15.91
N ARG A 33 8.83 -0.66 -15.28
CA ARG A 33 7.45 -1.02 -15.03
C ARG A 33 7.21 -1.36 -13.58
N ILE A 34 6.00 -1.06 -13.11
CA ILE A 34 5.54 -1.38 -11.77
C ILE A 34 4.26 -2.20 -11.89
N ALA A 35 4.17 -3.29 -11.13
CA ALA A 35 2.93 -3.99 -10.88
C ALA A 35 2.46 -3.71 -9.45
N THR A 36 1.17 -3.43 -9.29
CA THR A 36 0.53 -3.18 -7.99
C THR A 36 -0.59 -4.18 -7.74
N SER A 37 -0.66 -4.73 -6.52
CA SER A 37 -1.75 -5.60 -6.07
C SER A 37 -2.55 -4.94 -4.94
N SER A 38 -3.86 -5.13 -4.95
CA SER A 38 -4.79 -4.40 -4.07
C SER A 38 -5.90 -5.30 -3.52
N SER A 39 -6.53 -4.86 -2.42
CA SER A 39 -7.66 -5.53 -1.79
C SER A 39 -8.91 -5.57 -2.68
N ASP A 40 -9.04 -4.64 -3.62
CA ASP A 40 -10.11 -4.56 -4.63
C ASP A 40 -10.08 -5.70 -5.69
N MET A 41 -9.24 -6.72 -5.49
CA MET A 41 -9.05 -7.88 -6.39
C MET A 41 -8.37 -7.52 -7.74
N MET A 42 -7.92 -6.28 -7.90
CA MET A 42 -7.33 -5.78 -9.13
C MET A 42 -5.81 -5.87 -9.11
N VAL A 43 -5.26 -6.11 -10.30
CA VAL A 43 -3.84 -5.94 -10.59
C VAL A 43 -3.72 -4.85 -11.64
N CYS A 44 -2.79 -3.92 -11.40
CA CYS A 44 -2.49 -2.84 -12.33
C CYS A 44 -1.01 -2.86 -12.68
N VAL A 45 -0.72 -2.59 -13.95
CA VAL A 45 0.64 -2.46 -14.47
C VAL A 45 0.81 -1.02 -14.95
N TRP A 46 1.93 -0.43 -14.59
CA TRP A 46 2.29 0.95 -14.85
C TRP A 46 3.62 0.99 -15.60
N ASN A 47 3.71 1.83 -16.62
CA ASN A 47 4.91 2.04 -17.41
C ASN A 47 5.49 3.43 -17.13
N LEU A 48 6.81 3.50 -16.97
CA LEU A 48 7.53 4.75 -16.86
C LEU A 48 7.67 5.37 -18.26
N SER A 49 7.13 6.57 -18.42
CA SER A 49 7.30 7.35 -19.66
C SER A 49 8.71 7.93 -19.75
N PRO A 50 9.22 8.22 -20.95
CA PRO A 50 10.49 8.93 -21.12
C PRO A 50 10.58 10.25 -20.35
N ASN A 51 9.42 10.89 -20.12
CA ASN A 51 9.29 12.15 -19.39
C ASN A 51 9.36 11.99 -17.85
N GLY A 52 9.57 10.77 -17.33
CA GLY A 52 9.64 10.48 -15.90
C GLY A 52 8.28 10.28 -15.21
N SER A 53 7.16 10.44 -15.93
CA SER A 53 5.80 10.20 -15.40
C SER A 53 5.38 8.74 -15.54
N TRP A 54 4.72 8.20 -14.52
CA TRP A 54 4.14 6.86 -14.55
C TRP A 54 2.76 6.88 -15.20
N ILE A 55 2.54 6.02 -16.19
CA ILE A 55 1.25 5.88 -16.90
C ILE A 55 0.71 4.49 -16.67
N LYS A 56 -0.59 4.37 -16.41
CA LYS A 56 -1.26 3.08 -16.26
C LYS A 56 -1.34 2.38 -17.61
N SER A 57 -0.67 1.22 -17.73
CA SER A 57 -0.64 0.41 -18.95
C SER A 57 -1.79 -0.58 -19.02
N ALA A 58 -2.14 -1.21 -17.89
CA ALA A 58 -3.18 -2.22 -17.83
C ALA A 58 -3.82 -2.28 -16.44
N SER A 59 -5.07 -2.71 -16.39
CA SER A 59 -5.86 -2.89 -15.18
C SER A 59 -6.86 -4.02 -15.39
N TRP A 60 -6.81 -5.07 -14.58
CA TRP A 60 -7.77 -6.16 -14.70
C TRP A 60 -8.07 -6.81 -13.35
N LYS A 61 -9.23 -7.45 -13.27
CA LYS A 61 -9.61 -8.26 -12.12
C LYS A 61 -8.92 -9.61 -12.23
N SER A 62 -8.12 -9.94 -11.23
CA SER A 62 -7.23 -11.10 -11.27
C SER A 62 -7.75 -12.31 -10.48
N HIS A 63 -8.40 -12.05 -9.34
CA HIS A 63 -8.75 -13.06 -8.34
C HIS A 63 -10.19 -12.88 -7.82
N GLY A 64 -10.68 -13.90 -7.10
CA GLY A 64 -11.98 -13.85 -6.41
C GLY A 64 -11.92 -13.21 -5.02
N GLY A 65 -10.72 -12.86 -4.56
CA GLY A 65 -10.43 -12.25 -3.27
C GLY A 65 -9.26 -11.25 -3.34
N PRO A 66 -8.90 -10.62 -2.20
CA PRO A 66 -7.80 -9.67 -2.10
C PRO A 66 -6.48 -10.21 -2.64
N VAL A 67 -5.81 -9.45 -3.51
CA VAL A 67 -4.52 -9.84 -4.10
C VAL A 67 -3.39 -9.38 -3.19
N TRP A 68 -2.76 -10.34 -2.52
CA TRP A 68 -1.81 -10.05 -1.46
C TRP A 68 -0.42 -9.68 -1.97
N LYS A 69 0.12 -10.43 -2.94
CA LYS A 69 1.39 -10.09 -3.58
C LYS A 69 1.34 -10.27 -5.09
N VAL A 70 2.21 -9.49 -5.74
CA VAL A 70 2.50 -9.55 -7.17
C VAL A 70 4.02 -9.53 -7.37
N ILE A 71 4.52 -10.37 -8.27
CA ILE A 71 5.95 -10.47 -8.59
C ILE A 71 6.15 -10.67 -10.09
N TRP A 72 7.28 -10.19 -10.59
CA TRP A 72 7.71 -10.39 -11.98
C TRP A 72 8.65 -11.59 -12.08
N ALA A 73 8.49 -12.38 -13.13
CA ALA A 73 9.49 -13.37 -13.50
C ALA A 73 10.71 -12.69 -14.15
N HIS A 74 11.81 -13.44 -14.28
CA HIS A 74 12.96 -12.96 -15.02
C HIS A 74 12.60 -12.83 -16.52
N PRO A 75 12.99 -11.73 -17.20
CA PRO A 75 12.57 -11.44 -18.58
C PRO A 75 13.03 -12.47 -19.63
N GLU A 76 14.00 -13.33 -19.28
CA GLU A 76 14.46 -14.46 -20.10
C GLU A 76 13.34 -15.48 -20.38
N PHE A 77 12.35 -15.58 -19.49
CA PHE A 77 11.18 -16.44 -19.67
C PHE A 77 10.00 -15.71 -20.33
N GLY A 78 10.19 -14.44 -20.72
CA GLY A 78 9.14 -13.57 -21.23
C GLY A 78 8.55 -12.66 -20.16
N GLN A 79 7.45 -12.00 -20.52
CA GLN A 79 6.77 -11.01 -19.67
C GLN A 79 5.71 -11.68 -18.81
N ILE A 80 6.16 -12.27 -17.71
CA ILE A 80 5.32 -13.08 -16.82
C ILE A 80 5.15 -12.38 -15.47
N LEU A 81 3.92 -12.37 -14.98
CA LEU A 81 3.54 -11.95 -13.63
C LEU A 81 2.94 -13.12 -12.87
N ALA A 82 3.30 -13.27 -11.60
CA ALA A 82 2.59 -14.14 -10.67
C ALA A 82 1.90 -13.31 -9.60
N THR A 83 0.67 -13.70 -9.26
CA THR A 83 -0.17 -13.04 -8.27
C THR A 83 -0.68 -14.06 -7.26
N CYS A 84 -0.65 -13.72 -5.97
CA CYS A 84 -1.24 -14.56 -4.92
C CYS A 84 -2.39 -13.85 -4.25
N SER A 85 -3.38 -14.63 -3.80
CA SER A 85 -4.60 -14.10 -3.24
C SER A 85 -5.05 -14.84 -1.99
N PHE A 86 -5.86 -14.15 -1.21
CA PHE A 86 -6.61 -14.73 -0.09
C PHE A 86 -7.69 -15.72 -0.56
N ASP A 87 -7.96 -15.83 -1.87
CA ASP A 87 -8.80 -16.89 -2.43
C ASP A 87 -8.14 -18.28 -2.47
N ARG A 88 -6.91 -18.38 -1.92
CA ARG A 88 -6.07 -19.59 -1.82
C ARG A 88 -5.44 -20.03 -3.14
N SER A 89 -5.54 -19.22 -4.18
CA SER A 89 -4.94 -19.51 -5.48
C SER A 89 -3.76 -18.60 -5.80
N VAL A 90 -2.90 -19.11 -6.68
CA VAL A 90 -1.83 -18.34 -7.33
C VAL A 90 -2.09 -18.35 -8.82
N THR A 91 -2.10 -17.18 -9.44
CA THR A 91 -2.39 -17.05 -10.87
C THR A 91 -1.15 -16.55 -11.61
N ILE A 92 -0.85 -17.19 -12.74
CA ILE A 92 0.25 -16.83 -13.64
C ILE A 92 -0.34 -16.09 -14.84
N TRP A 93 0.24 -14.95 -15.15
CA TRP A 93 -0.17 -14.05 -16.22
C TRP A 93 0.98 -13.84 -17.20
N GLU A 94 0.64 -13.75 -18.48
CA GLU A 94 1.58 -13.43 -19.55
C GLU A 94 1.08 -12.20 -20.31
N GLU A 95 1.99 -11.28 -20.59
CA GLU A 95 1.71 -10.12 -21.43
C GLU A 95 1.69 -10.54 -22.90
N THR A 96 0.52 -10.46 -23.53
CA THR A 96 0.39 -10.61 -24.98
C THR A 96 0.40 -9.24 -25.64
N ILE A 97 1.38 -9.01 -26.50
CA ILE A 97 1.41 -7.82 -27.35
C ILE A 97 0.48 -8.12 -28.54
N CYS A 98 -0.70 -7.49 -28.57
CA CYS A 98 -1.57 -7.59 -29.73
C CYS A 98 -0.88 -6.92 -30.93
N GLN A 99 -0.39 -7.72 -31.87
CA GLN A 99 -0.05 -7.20 -33.20
C GLN A 99 -1.33 -6.61 -33.82
N PRO A 100 -1.26 -5.45 -34.50
CA PRO A 100 -2.43 -4.89 -35.14
C PRO A 100 -2.90 -5.88 -36.21
N ILE A 101 -4.09 -6.46 -36.01
CA ILE A 101 -4.79 -7.11 -37.11
C ILE A 101 -5.08 -5.99 -38.11
N LYS A 102 -4.40 -6.02 -39.26
CA LYS A 102 -4.79 -5.19 -40.42
C LYS A 102 -6.14 -5.72 -40.91
N THR A 103 -7.23 -5.33 -40.28
CA THR A 103 -8.56 -5.52 -40.85
C THR A 103 -8.62 -4.61 -42.07
N ILE A 104 -8.48 -5.18 -43.27
CA ILE A 104 -8.73 -4.47 -44.52
C ILE A 104 -10.25 -4.29 -44.60
N THR A 105 -10.76 -3.24 -43.97
CA THR A 105 -12.10 -2.72 -44.24
C THR A 105 -11.94 -1.72 -45.39
N ARG A 106 -12.49 -2.05 -46.57
CA ARG A 106 -12.67 -1.06 -47.64
C ARG A 106 -13.55 0.06 -47.07
N ASN A 107 -13.00 1.27 -47.05
CA ASN A 107 -13.63 2.55 -46.67
C ASN A 107 -13.57 2.92 -45.18
N ALA A 108 -12.48 3.59 -44.78
CA ALA A 108 -12.50 4.80 -43.94
C ALA A 108 -11.07 5.33 -43.73
N LEU A 109 -10.75 6.48 -44.31
CA LEU A 109 -9.58 7.29 -43.93
C LEU A 109 -9.82 7.88 -42.53
N HIS A 110 -9.46 7.16 -41.47
CA HIS A 110 -9.14 7.75 -40.16
C HIS A 110 -8.11 6.86 -39.47
N SER A 111 -6.82 7.10 -39.74
CA SER A 111 -5.71 6.47 -39.03
C SER A 111 -5.53 7.13 -37.65
N GLY A 112 -6.45 6.86 -36.73
CA GLY A 112 -6.18 7.04 -35.31
C GLY A 112 -5.33 5.86 -34.84
N GLN A 113 -4.04 6.09 -34.56
CA GLN A 113 -3.23 5.12 -33.81
C GLN A 113 -3.85 5.01 -32.40
N LYS A 114 -4.76 4.05 -32.19
CA LYS A 114 -5.13 3.64 -30.83
C LYS A 114 -3.85 3.11 -30.17
N GLN A 115 -3.52 3.66 -29.00
CA GLN A 115 -2.42 3.15 -28.17
C GLN A 115 -2.62 1.64 -27.97
N GLN A 116 -1.56 0.88 -28.20
CA GLN A 116 -1.55 -0.57 -27.99
C GLN A 116 -1.80 -0.84 -26.50
N GLU A 117 -2.99 -1.33 -26.16
CA GLU A 117 -3.27 -1.79 -24.80
C GLU A 117 -2.62 -3.17 -24.62
N ALA A 118 -1.63 -3.24 -23.73
CA ALA A 118 -1.03 -4.50 -23.33
C ALA A 118 -2.10 -5.39 -22.69
N ARG A 119 -2.38 -6.55 -23.32
CA ARG A 119 -3.38 -7.49 -22.81
C ARG A 119 -2.70 -8.57 -22.00
N TRP A 120 -3.07 -8.67 -20.74
CA TRP A 120 -2.61 -9.72 -19.85
C TRP A 120 -3.53 -10.94 -19.95
N ARG A 121 -2.94 -12.08 -20.33
CA ARG A 121 -3.64 -13.36 -20.43
C ARG A 121 -3.34 -14.19 -19.18
N ARG A 122 -4.38 -14.79 -18.60
CA ARG A 122 -4.21 -15.80 -17.54
C ARG A 122 -3.73 -17.10 -18.18
N CYS A 123 -2.53 -17.55 -17.83
CA CYS A 123 -1.94 -18.78 -18.36
C CYS A 123 -2.27 -19.99 -17.49
N CYS A 124 -2.12 -19.86 -16.17
CA CYS A 124 -2.36 -20.94 -15.22
C CYS A 124 -2.97 -20.40 -13.92
N GLN A 125 -3.74 -21.23 -13.22
CA GLN A 125 -4.21 -20.96 -11.86
C GLN A 125 -3.91 -22.19 -10.99
N LEU A 126 -3.01 -22.01 -10.03
CA LEU A 126 -2.58 -23.01 -9.07
C LEU A 126 -3.51 -22.98 -7.86
N VAL A 127 -4.15 -24.11 -7.56
CA VAL A 127 -5.20 -24.23 -6.53
C VAL A 127 -4.90 -25.33 -5.50
N ASP A 128 -3.66 -25.81 -5.43
CA ASP A 128 -3.28 -26.90 -4.50
C ASP A 128 -3.35 -26.48 -3.02
N SER A 129 -3.26 -25.17 -2.75
CA SER A 129 -3.31 -24.66 -1.38
C SER A 129 -4.73 -24.70 -0.83
N ARG A 130 -4.90 -25.36 0.32
CA ARG A 130 -6.16 -25.35 1.08
C ARG A 130 -6.37 -24.08 1.91
N HIS A 131 -5.33 -23.26 2.04
CA HIS A 131 -5.28 -22.07 2.88
C HIS A 131 -4.72 -20.88 2.11
N ASN A 132 -4.89 -19.68 2.67
CA ASN A 132 -4.55 -18.42 2.01
C ASN A 132 -3.05 -18.37 1.72
N VAL A 133 -2.66 -17.83 0.56
CA VAL A 133 -1.26 -17.75 0.16
C VAL A 133 -0.71 -16.39 0.60
N THR A 134 0.26 -16.41 1.52
CA THR A 134 0.80 -15.21 2.17
C THR A 134 2.01 -14.62 1.46
N ASP A 135 2.79 -15.44 0.75
CA ASP A 135 3.94 -14.96 -0.03
C ASP A 135 4.19 -15.83 -1.26
N ILE A 136 4.74 -15.20 -2.30
CA ILE A 136 5.19 -15.84 -3.53
C ILE A 136 6.52 -15.23 -3.97
N LYS A 137 7.45 -16.06 -4.45
CA LYS A 137 8.72 -15.62 -5.04
C LYS A 137 9.17 -16.55 -6.14
N PHE A 138 9.54 -15.99 -7.29
CA PHE A 138 10.22 -16.73 -8.34
C PHE A 138 11.64 -17.10 -7.91
N ALA A 139 12.08 -18.28 -8.33
CA ALA A 139 13.44 -18.71 -8.14
C ALA A 139 14.39 -17.89 -9.04
N PRO A 140 15.70 -17.86 -8.71
CA PRO A 140 16.70 -17.29 -9.60
C PRO A 140 16.71 -17.98 -10.97
N ARG A 141 16.89 -17.19 -12.03
CA ARG A 141 16.81 -17.66 -13.44
C ARG A 141 17.65 -18.90 -13.80
N HIS A 142 18.75 -19.15 -13.10
CA HIS A 142 19.63 -20.29 -13.38
C HIS A 142 19.04 -21.64 -12.94
N LEU A 143 17.98 -21.62 -12.12
CA LEU A 143 17.22 -22.80 -11.72
C LEU A 143 16.03 -23.07 -12.66
N GLY A 144 15.88 -22.28 -13.73
CA GLY A 144 14.72 -22.31 -14.60
C GLY A 144 13.53 -21.52 -14.04
N LEU A 145 12.35 -21.74 -14.63
CA LEU A 145 11.12 -21.06 -14.24
C LEU A 145 10.46 -21.83 -13.09
N MET A 146 10.86 -21.50 -11.87
CA MET A 146 10.27 -22.06 -10.65
C MET A 146 9.64 -20.98 -9.78
N LEU A 147 8.58 -21.34 -9.07
CA LEU A 147 7.84 -20.46 -8.18
C LEU A 147 7.66 -21.13 -6.82
N ALA A 148 8.13 -20.49 -5.76
CA ALA A 148 7.80 -20.91 -4.41
C ALA A 148 6.64 -20.07 -3.86
N THR A 149 5.76 -20.74 -3.14
CA THR A 149 4.57 -20.17 -2.52
C THR A 149 4.49 -20.62 -1.08
N VAL A 150 3.99 -19.75 -0.22
CA VAL A 150 3.84 -20.04 1.21
C VAL A 150 2.41 -19.79 1.60
N SER A 151 1.83 -20.78 2.29
CA SER A 151 0.47 -20.70 2.82
C SER A 151 0.44 -20.22 4.27
N SER A 152 -0.71 -19.69 4.67
CA SER A 152 -0.95 -19.22 6.03
C SER A 152 -0.92 -20.33 7.08
N GLN A 153 -0.95 -21.61 6.69
CA GLN A 153 -0.84 -22.77 7.61
C GLN A 153 0.58 -23.33 7.71
N GLY A 154 1.58 -22.60 7.21
CA GLY A 154 2.97 -23.01 7.40
C GLY A 154 3.52 -23.94 6.31
N ILE A 155 2.80 -24.13 5.20
CA ILE A 155 3.21 -25.03 4.12
C ILE A 155 3.92 -24.24 3.01
N LEU A 156 5.13 -24.67 2.65
CA LEU A 156 5.92 -24.21 1.50
C LEU A 156 5.68 -25.15 0.32
N ARG A 157 5.27 -24.60 -0.81
CA ARG A 157 5.16 -25.32 -2.09
C ARG A 157 6.10 -24.75 -3.11
N VAL A 158 6.78 -25.62 -3.84
CA VAL A 158 7.66 -25.23 -4.95
C VAL A 158 7.08 -25.82 -6.23
N TYR A 159 6.77 -24.95 -7.17
CA TYR A 159 6.29 -25.27 -8.49
C TYR A 159 7.39 -25.06 -9.53
N GLU A 160 7.41 -25.89 -10.55
CA GLU A 160 8.28 -25.75 -11.71
C GLU A 160 7.43 -25.73 -12.98
N ALA A 161 7.77 -24.85 -13.92
CA ALA A 161 7.24 -24.91 -15.27
C ALA A 161 8.20 -25.75 -16.12
N PRO A 162 7.88 -27.03 -16.42
CA PRO A 162 8.78 -27.91 -17.17
C PRO A 162 9.00 -27.44 -18.60
N ASP A 163 8.01 -26.73 -19.17
CA ASP A 163 8.08 -26.14 -20.50
C ASP A 163 7.81 -24.64 -20.42
N ILE A 164 8.84 -23.84 -20.70
CA ILE A 164 8.78 -22.38 -20.71
C ILE A 164 7.87 -21.86 -21.84
N MET A 165 7.72 -22.63 -22.92
CA MET A 165 6.85 -22.28 -24.04
C MET A 165 5.37 -22.50 -23.69
N ASN A 166 5.08 -23.41 -22.75
CA ASN A 166 3.73 -23.70 -22.29
C ASN A 166 3.54 -23.33 -20.81
N LEU A 167 3.31 -22.04 -20.57
CA LEU A 167 3.06 -21.48 -19.25
C LEU A 167 1.75 -21.90 -18.58
N SER A 168 0.90 -22.69 -19.26
CA SER A 168 -0.31 -23.27 -18.66
C SER A 168 -0.02 -24.45 -17.75
N MET A 169 1.11 -25.13 -17.97
CA MET A 169 1.48 -26.34 -17.23
C MET A 169 2.52 -26.02 -16.18
N TRP A 170 2.17 -26.28 -14.91
CA TRP A 170 3.05 -26.13 -13.77
C TRP A 170 2.96 -27.39 -12.92
N SER A 171 4.10 -28.02 -12.64
CA SER A 171 4.18 -29.19 -11.78
C SER A 171 4.51 -28.78 -10.35
N LEU A 172 3.77 -29.34 -9.39
CA LEU A 172 4.14 -29.26 -7.98
C LEU A 172 5.33 -30.19 -7.72
N ASN A 173 6.52 -29.61 -7.52
CA ASN A 173 7.73 -30.38 -7.26
C ASN A 173 7.82 -30.84 -5.81
N GLN A 174 7.53 -29.94 -4.87
CA GLN A 174 7.72 -30.19 -3.43
C GLN A 174 6.60 -29.53 -2.63
N ASP A 175 6.10 -30.25 -1.63
CA ASP A 175 5.14 -29.78 -0.63
C ASP A 175 5.73 -30.08 0.77
N ILE A 176 6.09 -29.02 1.50
CA ILE A 176 6.87 -29.10 2.74
C ILE A 176 6.11 -28.39 3.84
N VAL A 177 5.81 -29.11 4.92
CA VAL A 177 5.29 -28.51 6.16
C VAL A 177 6.46 -27.88 6.91
N VAL A 178 6.51 -26.54 6.89
CA VAL A 178 7.59 -25.75 7.47
C VAL A 178 7.30 -25.41 8.92
N PHE A 179 6.13 -24.80 9.17
CA PHE A 179 5.64 -24.50 10.51
C PHE A 179 4.30 -25.17 10.75
N ARG A 180 3.96 -25.40 12.02
CA ARG A 180 2.67 -25.99 12.42
C ARG A 180 1.50 -25.00 12.36
N TYR A 181 1.79 -23.70 12.43
CA TYR A 181 0.77 -22.67 12.58
C TYR A 181 0.78 -21.69 11.42
N ARG A 182 1.68 -20.71 11.40
CA ARG A 182 1.61 -19.61 10.43
C ARG A 182 2.94 -19.32 9.77
N CYS A 183 2.92 -19.07 8.48
CA CYS A 183 4.04 -18.50 7.73
C CYS A 183 3.63 -17.15 7.14
N SER A 184 4.56 -16.19 7.17
CA SER A 184 4.35 -14.83 6.68
C SER A 184 5.10 -14.54 5.38
N CYS A 185 6.35 -14.98 5.27
CA CYS A 185 7.27 -14.48 4.25
C CYS A 185 8.23 -15.55 3.74
N LEU A 186 8.76 -15.29 2.54
CA LEU A 186 9.60 -16.20 1.76
C LEU A 186 10.69 -15.39 1.03
N SER A 187 11.92 -15.93 0.98
CA SER A 187 12.97 -15.40 0.11
C SER A 187 13.87 -16.51 -0.44
N TRP A 188 14.22 -16.40 -1.72
CA TRP A 188 15.26 -17.23 -2.36
C TRP A 188 16.63 -16.59 -2.21
N SER A 189 17.66 -17.43 -2.02
CA SER A 189 19.03 -17.02 -2.25
C SER A 189 19.28 -16.86 -3.74
N THR A 190 19.92 -15.76 -4.14
CA THR A 190 20.24 -15.45 -5.54
C THR A 190 21.66 -15.88 -5.96
N HIS A 191 22.36 -16.55 -5.06
CA HIS A 191 23.71 -17.05 -5.30
C HIS A 191 23.71 -18.16 -6.36
N ARG A 192 24.68 -18.12 -7.28
CA ARG A 192 24.76 -19.05 -8.42
C ARG A 192 25.76 -20.19 -8.22
N LEU A 193 26.73 -20.02 -7.33
CA LEU A 193 27.85 -20.95 -7.16
C LEU A 193 27.67 -21.90 -5.96
N THR A 194 26.62 -21.71 -5.19
CA THR A 194 26.30 -22.51 -3.99
C THR A 194 24.99 -23.24 -4.27
N LYS A 195 24.68 -24.23 -3.45
CA LYS A 195 23.38 -24.91 -3.53
C LYS A 195 22.23 -23.89 -3.34
N PRO A 196 21.08 -24.10 -4.00
CA PRO A 196 19.91 -23.25 -3.82
C PRO A 196 19.44 -23.22 -2.37
N LEU A 197 19.17 -22.03 -1.85
CA LEU A 197 18.62 -21.85 -0.49
C LEU A 197 17.28 -21.12 -0.55
N ILE A 198 16.35 -21.54 0.32
CA ILE A 198 15.08 -20.85 0.57
C ILE A 198 14.98 -20.55 2.06
N ALA A 199 14.68 -19.29 2.41
CA ALA A 199 14.36 -18.89 3.77
C ALA A 199 12.86 -18.64 3.91
N VAL A 200 12.28 -19.13 5.00
CA VAL A 200 10.85 -18.97 5.34
C VAL A 200 10.72 -18.43 6.76
N GLY A 201 9.82 -17.45 6.93
CA GLY A 201 9.55 -16.79 8.21
C GLY A 201 8.13 -17.00 8.72
N SER A 202 7.99 -17.02 10.04
CA SER A 202 6.71 -17.08 10.76
C SER A 202 6.41 -15.76 11.48
N ASP A 203 5.20 -15.25 11.32
CA ASP A 203 4.64 -14.13 12.08
C ASP A 203 3.91 -14.57 13.36
N ASP A 204 3.89 -15.86 13.69
CA ASP A 204 3.17 -16.33 14.87
C ASP A 204 3.90 -15.99 16.17
N ALA A 205 3.25 -15.17 17.00
CA ALA A 205 3.75 -14.78 18.31
C ALA A 205 3.81 -15.95 19.31
N HIS A 206 2.96 -16.97 19.14
CA HIS A 206 2.79 -18.08 20.09
C HIS A 206 3.71 -19.27 19.81
N THR A 207 4.42 -19.26 18.68
CA THR A 207 5.37 -20.33 18.34
C THR A 207 6.59 -20.26 19.27
N THR A 208 6.77 -21.31 20.06
CA THR A 208 7.92 -21.53 20.96
C THR A 208 9.16 -22.10 20.25
N GLY A 209 9.05 -22.38 18.95
CA GLY A 209 10.09 -22.97 18.11
C GLY A 209 10.89 -21.96 17.27
N LYS A 210 11.64 -22.47 16.28
CA LYS A 210 12.37 -21.64 15.30
C LYS A 210 11.37 -20.81 14.50
N ARG A 211 11.58 -19.48 14.43
CA ARG A 211 10.72 -18.56 13.66
C ARG A 211 11.18 -18.31 12.23
N VAL A 212 12.47 -18.57 11.98
CA VAL A 212 13.07 -18.54 10.65
C VAL A 212 13.76 -19.86 10.43
N VAL A 213 13.53 -20.42 9.25
CA VAL A 213 14.16 -21.66 8.82
C VAL A 213 14.66 -21.50 7.40
N VAL A 214 15.80 -22.13 7.12
CA VAL A 214 16.44 -22.11 5.81
C VAL A 214 16.50 -23.54 5.31
N TYR A 215 16.04 -23.76 4.09
CA TYR A 215 16.13 -25.03 3.39
C TYR A 215 17.21 -24.95 2.32
N GLU A 216 17.96 -26.04 2.18
CA GLU A 216 18.93 -26.25 1.11
C GLU A 216 18.38 -27.30 0.14
N TYR A 217 18.54 -27.06 -1.16
CA TYR A 217 18.20 -28.06 -2.17
C TYR A 217 19.32 -29.09 -2.30
N HIS A 218 18.95 -30.36 -2.21
CA HIS A 218 19.87 -31.47 -2.41
C HIS A 218 19.64 -32.13 -3.77
N ASP A 219 20.61 -32.01 -4.68
CA ASP A 219 20.49 -32.47 -6.08
C ASP A 219 20.22 -33.98 -6.19
N ASN A 220 20.99 -34.82 -5.49
CA ASN A 220 20.84 -36.28 -5.60
C ASN A 220 19.48 -36.79 -5.12
N LEU A 221 18.96 -36.20 -4.03
CA LEU A 221 17.66 -36.58 -3.45
C LEU A 221 16.49 -35.84 -4.10
N ARG A 222 16.77 -34.82 -4.92
CA ARG A 222 15.81 -33.89 -5.50
C ARG A 222 14.82 -33.32 -4.47
N LYS A 223 15.29 -33.12 -3.24
CA LYS A 223 14.50 -32.72 -2.07
C LYS A 223 15.14 -31.53 -1.36
N TRP A 224 14.29 -30.70 -0.77
CA TRP A 224 14.72 -29.65 0.14
C TRP A 224 14.93 -30.22 1.54
N GLN A 225 16.10 -29.96 2.11
CA GLN A 225 16.46 -30.38 3.47
C GLN A 225 16.58 -29.16 4.36
N LEU A 226 16.12 -29.29 5.61
CA LEU A 226 16.27 -28.25 6.61
C LEU A 226 17.75 -28.12 6.95
N LEU A 227 18.29 -26.91 6.80
CA LEU A 227 19.67 -26.61 7.11
C LEU A 227 19.89 -26.70 8.62
N ASN A 228 20.97 -27.35 9.04
CA ASN A 228 21.30 -27.55 10.45
C ASN A 228 21.92 -26.28 11.05
N THR A 229 21.20 -25.15 11.00
CA THR A 229 21.70 -23.88 11.55
C THR A 229 21.61 -23.89 13.07
N PRO A 230 22.68 -23.55 13.82
CA PRO A 230 22.53 -23.08 15.18
C PRO A 230 21.58 -21.89 15.15
N SER A 231 20.49 -22.03 15.90
CA SER A 231 19.26 -21.25 15.83
C SER A 231 19.45 -19.76 15.55
N LEU A 232 18.83 -19.28 14.46
CA LEU A 232 18.38 -17.90 14.29
C LEU A 232 17.39 -17.59 15.43
N LYS A 233 17.90 -17.30 16.64
CA LYS A 233 17.08 -17.07 17.83
C LYS A 233 16.44 -15.70 17.73
N LEU A 234 15.23 -15.67 17.19
CA LEU A 234 14.37 -14.50 17.19
C LEU A 234 13.22 -14.75 18.16
N THR A 235 13.01 -13.82 19.08
CA THR A 235 11.91 -13.85 20.07
C THR A 235 10.64 -13.20 19.54
N GLU A 236 10.77 -12.33 18.54
CA GLU A 236 9.72 -11.47 18.00
C GLU A 236 9.16 -12.02 16.66
N PRO A 237 7.91 -11.72 16.30
CA PRO A 237 7.28 -12.26 15.09
C PRO A 237 7.95 -11.68 13.83
N VAL A 238 8.12 -12.52 12.81
CA VAL A 238 8.82 -12.13 11.58
C VAL A 238 7.83 -11.65 10.55
N THR A 239 7.99 -10.40 10.12
CA THR A 239 7.12 -9.74 9.16
C THR A 239 7.58 -9.93 7.73
N ASP A 240 8.89 -9.82 7.49
CA ASP A 240 9.49 -9.93 6.16
C ASP A 240 10.91 -10.49 6.21
N ILE A 241 11.36 -11.11 5.14
CA ILE A 241 12.70 -11.69 5.00
C ILE A 241 13.22 -11.41 3.59
N ALA A 242 14.49 -11.04 3.48
CA ALA A 242 15.12 -10.85 2.18
C ALA A 242 16.59 -11.31 2.18
N PHE A 243 16.93 -12.22 1.27
CA PHE A 243 18.32 -12.52 0.94
C PHE A 243 18.92 -11.37 0.11
N ALA A 244 20.14 -10.97 0.47
CA ALA A 244 20.90 -10.02 -0.30
C ALA A 244 21.48 -10.67 -1.55
N PRO A 245 21.47 -9.98 -2.71
CA PRO A 245 22.31 -10.34 -3.84
C PRO A 245 23.78 -10.43 -3.43
N PRO A 246 24.51 -11.50 -3.81
CA PRO A 246 25.82 -11.76 -3.22
C PRO A 246 26.93 -10.86 -3.75
N ALA A 247 26.81 -10.23 -4.93
CA ALA A 247 27.75 -9.24 -5.47
C ALA A 247 29.24 -9.46 -5.14
N GLY A 248 29.75 -10.69 -5.35
CA GLY A 248 31.15 -11.05 -5.11
C GLY A 248 31.49 -11.55 -3.70
N ARG A 249 30.53 -11.62 -2.77
CA ARG A 249 30.71 -12.20 -1.44
C ARG A 249 30.73 -13.72 -1.52
N SER A 250 31.56 -14.33 -0.66
CA SER A 250 31.63 -15.78 -0.47
C SER A 250 30.62 -16.33 0.54
N TYR A 251 29.69 -15.49 0.99
CA TYR A 251 28.72 -15.80 2.04
C TYR A 251 27.36 -15.22 1.68
N HIS A 252 26.31 -15.80 2.22
CA HIS A 252 24.96 -15.28 2.09
C HIS A 252 24.70 -14.27 3.20
N LEU A 253 23.91 -13.26 2.88
CA LEU A 253 23.45 -12.28 3.83
C LEU A 253 21.92 -12.28 3.79
N LEU A 254 21.31 -12.42 4.97
CA LEU A 254 19.87 -12.54 5.16
C LEU A 254 19.43 -11.44 6.12
N ALA A 255 18.57 -10.53 5.65
CA ALA A 255 17.89 -9.58 6.52
C ALA A 255 16.54 -10.17 6.95
N VAL A 256 16.25 -10.05 8.24
CA VAL A 256 14.99 -10.45 8.85
C VAL A 256 14.35 -9.26 9.53
N GLY A 257 13.12 -8.98 9.16
CA GLY A 257 12.31 -7.88 9.66
C GLY A 257 11.45 -8.41 10.79
N SER A 258 11.58 -7.82 11.96
CA SER A 258 10.74 -8.09 13.10
C SER A 258 10.43 -6.76 13.80
N LYS A 259 10.28 -6.76 15.12
CA LYS A 259 10.34 -5.52 15.90
C LYS A 259 11.67 -4.79 15.66
N ASP A 260 12.76 -5.56 15.66
CA ASP A 260 14.09 -5.10 15.29
C ASP A 260 14.52 -5.70 13.94
N ILE A 261 15.54 -5.10 13.32
CA ILE A 261 16.11 -5.61 12.06
C ILE A 261 17.32 -6.47 12.42
N CYS A 262 17.26 -7.74 12.08
CA CYS A 262 18.37 -8.66 12.31
C CYS A 262 19.04 -9.03 10.98
N ILE A 263 20.36 -8.86 10.91
CA ILE A 263 21.15 -9.24 9.74
C ILE A 263 21.98 -10.47 10.08
N PHE A 264 21.78 -11.54 9.33
CA PHE A 264 22.50 -12.80 9.49
C PHE A 264 23.46 -13.02 8.32
N LYS A 265 24.67 -13.44 8.67
CA LYS A 265 25.69 -13.90 7.73
C LYS A 265 25.75 -15.42 7.79
N LEU A 266 25.52 -16.08 6.64
CA LEU A 266 25.63 -17.52 6.49
C LEU A 266 26.86 -17.83 5.64
N SER A 267 27.85 -18.51 6.22
CA SER A 267 29.06 -18.95 5.53
C SER A 267 29.20 -20.46 5.62
N GLU A 268 29.46 -21.13 4.51
CA GLU A 268 29.74 -22.56 4.48
C GLU A 268 30.95 -22.89 5.37
N ALA A 269 30.75 -23.80 6.33
CA ALA A 269 31.79 -24.35 7.17
C ALA A 269 32.38 -25.58 6.46
N GLY A 270 33.65 -25.54 6.09
CA GLY A 270 34.38 -26.77 5.67
C GLY A 270 34.79 -26.87 4.21
N LYS A 271 35.53 -25.90 3.66
CA LYS A 271 36.54 -26.22 2.64
C LYS A 271 37.83 -26.70 3.32
N THR A 272 37.82 -27.90 3.91
CA THR A 272 39.07 -28.64 4.11
C THR A 272 39.59 -29.02 2.71
N THR A 273 40.82 -28.63 2.42
CA THR A 273 41.54 -28.85 1.17
C THR A 273 41.87 -30.34 0.97
N GLY A 274 40.86 -31.17 0.76
CA GLY A 274 40.99 -32.59 0.44
C GLY A 274 39.80 -33.04 -0.41
N PHE A 275 40.03 -33.25 -1.70
CA PHE A 275 39.07 -33.89 -2.60
C PHE A 275 38.92 -35.36 -2.18
N ASN A 276 37.94 -35.67 -1.32
CA ASN A 276 37.49 -37.04 -1.08
C ASN A 276 36.15 -37.22 -1.80
N VAL A 277 36.19 -38.03 -2.87
CA VAL A 277 35.07 -38.28 -3.79
C VAL A 277 33.96 -39.14 -3.12
N ASP A 278 34.28 -39.86 -2.05
CA ASP A 278 33.38 -40.82 -1.39
C ASP A 278 32.40 -40.22 -0.35
N SER A 279 32.51 -38.94 0.02
CA SER A 279 31.59 -38.29 0.97
C SER A 279 30.35 -37.66 0.31
N ILE A 280 30.25 -37.69 -1.02
CA ILE A 280 29.18 -37.04 -1.80
C ILE A 280 27.86 -37.82 -1.75
N GLU A 281 27.89 -39.11 -1.41
CA GLU A 281 26.69 -39.98 -1.45
C GLU A 281 25.99 -40.17 -0.10
N ARG A 282 26.62 -39.77 1.02
CA ARG A 282 26.08 -39.90 2.39
C ARG A 282 26.22 -38.65 3.27
N GLY A 283 26.61 -37.52 2.68
CA GLY A 283 26.71 -36.25 3.40
C GLY A 283 25.34 -35.68 3.73
N GLY A 284 25.13 -35.29 5.00
CA GLY A 284 23.97 -34.49 5.39
C GLY A 284 23.95 -33.10 4.73
N PRO A 285 22.99 -32.23 5.09
CA PRO A 285 22.98 -30.84 4.60
C PRO A 285 24.32 -30.17 4.89
N THR A 286 24.75 -29.26 4.01
CA THR A 286 26.03 -28.58 4.21
C THR A 286 25.99 -27.77 5.51
N GLU A 287 27.08 -27.81 6.27
CA GLU A 287 27.15 -27.08 7.53
C GLU A 287 27.40 -25.59 7.24
N TYR A 288 26.54 -24.73 7.75
CA TYR A 288 26.74 -23.28 7.67
C TYR A 288 27.01 -22.72 9.07
N ASN A 289 28.06 -21.92 9.15
CA ASN A 289 28.25 -21.01 10.28
C ASN A 289 27.33 -19.80 10.09
N VAL A 290 26.43 -19.60 11.05
CA VAL A 290 25.47 -18.49 11.06
C VAL A 290 25.86 -17.51 12.14
N ILE A 291 26.20 -16.29 11.73
CA ILE A 291 26.59 -15.20 12.62
C ILE A 291 25.54 -14.10 12.51
N GLN A 292 24.92 -13.73 13.63
CA GLN A 292 24.14 -12.50 13.70
C GLN A 292 25.13 -11.32 13.73
N LEU A 293 25.12 -10.50 12.68
CA LEU A 293 26.02 -9.37 12.56
C LEU A 293 25.58 -8.22 13.46
N GLU A 294 24.29 -7.88 13.42
CA GLU A 294 23.74 -6.79 14.21
C GLU A 294 22.22 -6.95 14.34
N ALA A 295 21.70 -6.62 15.53
CA ALA A 295 20.30 -6.23 15.70
C ALA A 295 20.28 -4.71 15.67
N LEU A 296 19.77 -4.12 14.59
CA LEU A 296 19.68 -2.68 14.45
C LEU A 296 18.47 -2.20 15.24
N GLU A 297 18.73 -1.55 16.38
CA GLU A 297 17.69 -0.90 17.16
C GLU A 297 17.11 0.27 16.37
N ASN A 298 15.78 0.33 16.30
CA ASN A 298 15.11 1.47 15.70
C ASN A 298 15.36 2.71 16.57
N PRO A 299 15.82 3.85 15.99
CA PRO A 299 16.16 5.05 16.76
C PRO A 299 14.96 5.78 17.39
N SER A 300 13.74 5.23 17.26
CA SER A 300 12.50 5.80 17.78
C SER A 300 12.15 5.23 19.16
N HIS A 301 11.82 6.09 20.13
CA HIS A 301 11.43 5.72 21.50
C HIS A 301 10.11 4.90 21.61
N SER A 302 9.35 4.75 20.53
CA SER A 302 8.14 3.92 20.46
C SER A 302 8.42 2.54 19.85
N PRO A 303 7.66 1.48 20.21
CA PRO A 303 7.80 0.17 19.56
C PRO A 303 7.40 0.29 18.08
N VAL A 304 8.40 0.36 17.20
CA VAL A 304 8.22 0.44 15.75
C VAL A 304 8.40 -0.95 15.16
N GLN A 305 7.42 -1.41 14.39
CA GLN A 305 7.48 -2.68 13.68
C GLN A 305 7.97 -2.44 12.25
N VAL A 306 8.91 -3.26 11.78
CA VAL A 306 9.34 -3.24 10.38
C VAL A 306 8.36 -4.08 9.57
N TRP A 307 7.84 -3.54 8.46
CA TRP A 307 6.88 -4.23 7.61
C TRP A 307 7.49 -4.75 6.32
N ARG A 308 8.53 -4.07 5.80
CA ARG A 308 9.15 -4.41 4.52
C ARG A 308 10.65 -4.27 4.55
N LEU A 309 11.32 -5.23 3.94
CA LEU A 309 12.75 -5.23 3.69
C LEU A 309 13.01 -5.33 2.18
N ALA A 310 13.92 -4.50 1.67
CA ALA A 310 14.35 -4.59 0.28
C ALA A 310 15.85 -4.31 0.16
N TRP A 311 16.55 -5.20 -0.52
CA TRP A 311 17.94 -4.99 -0.90
C TRP A 311 18.03 -4.21 -2.21
N ASN A 312 19.05 -3.38 -2.35
CA ASN A 312 19.43 -2.91 -3.67
C ASN A 312 19.98 -4.06 -4.54
N ILE A 313 20.13 -3.82 -5.84
CA ILE A 313 20.53 -4.87 -6.81
C ILE A 313 21.92 -5.48 -6.53
N THR A 314 22.81 -4.75 -5.86
CA THR A 314 24.13 -5.22 -5.43
C THR A 314 24.12 -5.85 -4.03
N GLY A 315 23.01 -5.78 -3.30
CA GLY A 315 22.91 -6.23 -1.91
C GLY A 315 23.81 -5.46 -0.93
N THR A 316 24.24 -4.25 -1.24
CA THR A 316 25.09 -3.40 -0.38
C THR A 316 24.30 -2.45 0.52
N ILE A 317 23.08 -2.10 0.11
CA ILE A 317 22.18 -1.20 0.85
C ILE A 317 20.89 -1.94 1.15
N LEU A 318 20.48 -1.90 2.42
CA LEU A 318 19.20 -2.42 2.89
C LEU A 318 18.23 -1.26 3.09
N THR A 319 17.03 -1.38 2.54
CA THR A 319 15.94 -0.44 2.76
C THR A 319 14.90 -1.08 3.65
N THR A 320 14.44 -0.35 4.67
CA THR A 320 13.42 -0.84 5.61
C THR A 320 12.25 0.12 5.67
N GLY A 321 11.03 -0.41 5.48
CA GLY A 321 9.78 0.32 5.67
C GLY A 321 9.18 -0.01 7.03
N SER A 322 8.99 1.02 7.86
CA SER A 322 8.61 0.90 9.26
C SER A 322 7.20 1.44 9.53
N SER A 323 6.58 1.01 10.63
CA SER A 323 5.22 1.41 11.03
C SER A 323 5.07 2.88 11.42
N ASP A 324 6.18 3.59 11.60
CA ASP A 324 6.24 5.02 11.90
C ASP A 324 6.14 5.91 10.64
N GLY A 325 5.98 5.30 9.46
CA GLY A 325 5.88 6.02 8.19
C GLY A 325 7.23 6.47 7.62
N TYR A 326 8.34 6.02 8.21
CA TYR A 326 9.68 6.30 7.70
C TYR A 326 10.22 5.11 6.89
N VAL A 327 10.95 5.45 5.82
CA VAL A 327 11.77 4.52 5.07
C VAL A 327 13.23 4.81 5.40
N ARG A 328 13.97 3.80 5.85
CA ARG A 328 15.35 3.93 6.28
C ARG A 328 16.28 3.16 5.36
N LEU A 329 17.43 3.74 5.07
CA LEU A 329 18.49 3.15 4.24
C LEU A 329 19.68 2.83 5.12
N TRP A 330 20.11 1.57 5.11
CA TRP A 330 21.20 1.05 5.92
C TRP A 330 22.34 0.58 5.04
N LYS A 331 23.58 0.84 5.46
CA LYS A 331 24.78 0.42 4.74
C LYS A 331 25.85 -0.04 5.73
N GLU A 332 26.57 -1.08 5.33
CA GLU A 332 27.72 -1.59 6.05
C GLU A 332 28.93 -0.66 5.86
N ASN A 333 29.52 -0.23 6.97
CA ASN A 333 30.76 0.55 6.99
C ASN A 333 31.99 -0.34 6.82
N LEU A 334 33.15 0.27 6.58
CA LEU A 334 34.43 -0.46 6.45
C LEU A 334 34.78 -1.32 7.67
N LEU A 335 34.23 -0.98 8.84
CA LEU A 335 34.36 -1.74 10.10
C LEU A 335 33.36 -2.91 10.23
N LYS A 336 32.62 -3.26 9.16
CA LYS A 336 31.58 -4.31 9.14
C LYS A 336 30.41 -4.08 10.11
N LYS A 337 30.15 -2.81 10.43
CA LYS A 337 29.00 -2.37 11.22
C LYS A 337 27.97 -1.72 10.31
N TRP A 338 26.70 -2.00 10.54
CA TRP A 338 25.62 -1.40 9.78
C TRP A 338 25.26 -0.04 10.36
N SER A 339 25.13 0.97 9.50
CA SER A 339 24.76 2.32 9.90
C SER A 339 23.66 2.89 9.03
N LEU A 340 22.87 3.77 9.62
CA LEU A 340 21.81 4.49 8.94
C LEU A 340 22.42 5.57 8.04
N VAL A 341 22.16 5.46 6.73
CA VAL A 341 22.63 6.41 5.71
C VAL A 341 21.63 7.55 5.54
N ALA A 342 20.35 7.21 5.44
CA ALA A 342 19.31 8.17 5.18
C ALA A 342 17.96 7.72 5.74
N THR A 343 17.14 8.69 6.11
CA THR A 343 15.75 8.50 6.52
C THR A 343 14.87 9.34 5.61
N ILE A 344 13.94 8.68 4.95
CA ILE A 344 12.98 9.29 4.02
C ILE A 344 11.62 9.25 4.71
N LYS A 345 10.97 10.41 4.81
CA LYS A 345 9.59 10.54 5.29
C LYS A 345 8.72 10.93 4.10
N SER A 346 7.51 10.38 4.01
CA SER A 346 6.51 10.94 3.09
C SER A 346 6.21 12.38 3.52
N THR A 347 6.20 13.31 2.57
CA THR A 347 5.90 14.74 2.79
C THR A 347 4.44 15.00 3.14
N GLU A 348 3.57 14.01 3.03
CA GLU A 348 2.20 14.09 3.54
C GLU A 348 2.18 13.58 4.98
N ASP A 349 1.68 14.42 5.90
CA ASP A 349 1.28 14.00 7.23
C ASP A 349 0.22 12.91 7.11
N TYR A 350 0.67 11.66 7.15
CA TYR A 350 -0.19 10.49 7.27
C TYR A 350 -1.02 10.66 8.55
N LYS A 351 -2.29 11.05 8.39
CA LYS A 351 -3.31 10.84 9.41
C LYS A 351 -3.74 9.38 9.29
N PRO A 352 -3.49 8.54 10.31
CA PRO A 352 -3.95 7.15 10.27
C PRO A 352 -5.46 7.10 10.05
N SER A 353 -5.88 6.19 9.17
CA SER A 353 -7.29 5.83 8.97
C SER A 353 -7.89 5.29 10.28
N ASP A 354 -9.18 5.58 10.48
CA ASP A 354 -9.98 5.30 11.70
C ASP A 354 -10.05 3.82 12.15
N ASP A 355 -9.46 2.88 11.43
CA ASP A 355 -9.48 1.43 11.73
C ASP A 355 -8.24 0.92 12.48
N ASP A 356 -7.33 1.78 12.93
CA ASP A 356 -6.18 1.38 13.77
C ASP A 356 -6.57 1.38 15.27
N PRO A 357 -6.40 0.28 16.03
CA PRO A 357 -6.65 0.25 17.48
C PRO A 357 -5.76 1.19 18.32
N ARG A 358 -4.93 2.03 17.67
CA ARG A 358 -4.07 3.06 18.27
C ARG A 358 -4.70 4.47 18.30
N VAL A 359 -5.95 4.66 17.83
CA VAL A 359 -6.62 5.98 17.77
C VAL A 359 -6.98 6.57 19.14
N THR A 360 -6.85 5.84 20.25
CA THR A 360 -7.07 6.40 21.60
C THR A 360 -6.09 7.54 21.95
N THR A 361 -4.97 7.68 21.21
CA THR A 361 -3.96 8.72 21.44
C THR A 361 -4.10 9.95 20.53
N SER A 362 -5.00 9.94 19.54
CA SER A 362 -5.23 11.11 18.65
C SER A 362 -6.28 12.08 19.18
N ILE A 363 -7.10 11.66 20.15
CA ILE A 363 -8.04 12.56 20.83
C ILE A 363 -7.27 13.60 21.64
N SER A 364 -6.16 13.23 22.30
CA SER A 364 -5.36 14.15 23.11
C SER A 364 -4.54 15.16 22.30
N SER A 365 -4.11 14.80 21.08
CA SER A 365 -3.37 15.72 20.20
C SER A 365 -4.28 16.75 19.54
N LEU A 366 -5.55 16.42 19.26
CA LEU A 366 -6.56 17.33 18.70
C LEU A 366 -7.28 18.21 19.73
N ILE A 367 -7.18 17.89 21.03
CA ILE A 367 -7.62 18.78 22.12
C ILE A 367 -6.87 20.13 22.11
N ARG A 368 -5.72 20.21 21.40
CA ARG A 368 -4.81 21.35 21.49
C ARG A 368 -5.09 22.51 20.52
N GLU A 369 -5.91 22.32 19.48
CA GLU A 369 -6.04 23.31 18.38
C GLU A 369 -7.48 23.78 18.03
N ASN A 370 -8.48 23.53 18.88
CA ASN A 370 -9.82 24.10 18.66
C ASN A 370 -10.09 25.29 19.58
N HIS A 371 -10.13 26.49 19.02
CA HIS A 371 -10.41 27.75 19.74
C HIS A 371 -11.87 27.89 20.25
N ASN A 372 -12.74 26.90 20.04
CA ASN A 372 -14.15 26.99 20.43
C ASN A 372 -14.41 26.32 21.79
N LYS A 373 -14.21 27.09 22.88
CA LYS A 373 -14.38 26.65 24.28
C LYS A 373 -15.75 26.01 24.55
N GLN A 374 -16.79 26.41 23.82
CA GLN A 374 -18.14 25.89 23.97
C GLN A 374 -18.26 24.43 23.48
N SER A 375 -17.68 24.11 22.32
CA SER A 375 -17.74 22.74 21.78
C SER A 375 -16.93 21.75 22.64
N HIS A 376 -15.83 22.21 23.25
CA HIS A 376 -15.07 21.41 24.22
C HIS A 376 -15.89 21.13 25.47
N ALA A 377 -16.55 22.14 26.03
CA ALA A 377 -17.39 21.97 27.22
C ALA A 377 -18.53 20.95 26.98
N GLU A 378 -19.16 20.97 25.80
CA GLU A 378 -20.22 20.01 25.43
C GLU A 378 -19.70 18.55 25.38
N ILE A 379 -18.53 18.32 24.77
CA ILE A 379 -17.94 16.97 24.69
C ILE A 379 -17.44 16.50 26.06
N ASP A 380 -16.82 17.39 26.83
CA ASP A 380 -16.34 17.10 28.18
C ASP A 380 -17.48 16.76 29.14
N GLU A 381 -18.63 17.40 28.98
CA GLU A 381 -19.84 17.11 29.76
C GLU A 381 -20.41 15.72 29.42
N LEU A 382 -20.46 15.37 28.13
CA LEU A 382 -20.88 14.03 27.67
C LEU A 382 -19.91 12.93 28.16
N TRP A 383 -18.62 13.22 28.12
CA TRP A 383 -17.58 12.32 28.65
C TRP A 383 -17.74 12.10 30.15
N LYS A 384 -17.98 13.18 30.93
CA LYS A 384 -18.26 13.08 32.38
C LYS A 384 -19.52 12.29 32.69
N LYS A 385 -20.55 12.42 31.84
CA LYS A 385 -21.81 11.66 31.95
C LYS A 385 -21.68 10.19 31.53
N LYS A 386 -20.54 9.78 30.96
CA LYS A 386 -20.29 8.43 30.41
C LYS A 386 -21.33 7.99 29.37
N ASP A 387 -21.90 8.95 28.63
CA ASP A 387 -22.85 8.66 27.55
C ASP A 387 -22.07 8.33 26.26
N ILE A 388 -21.57 7.09 26.21
CA ILE A 388 -20.67 6.61 25.15
C ILE A 388 -21.40 6.53 23.80
N ASP A 389 -22.70 6.22 23.82
CA ASP A 389 -23.50 6.07 22.60
C ASP A 389 -23.72 7.42 21.91
N GLU A 390 -24.05 8.48 22.68
CA GLU A 390 -24.20 9.82 22.12
C GLU A 390 -22.85 10.43 21.69
N LEU A 391 -21.77 10.16 22.44
CA LEU A 391 -20.42 10.56 22.04
C LEU A 391 -20.01 9.91 20.71
N LYS A 392 -20.31 8.61 20.55
CA LYS A 392 -20.08 7.87 19.31
C LYS A 392 -20.96 8.42 18.18
N SER A 393 -22.22 8.76 18.44
CA SER A 393 -23.13 9.34 17.44
C SER A 393 -22.68 10.72 16.92
N ARG A 394 -21.94 11.48 17.74
CA ARG A 394 -21.39 12.81 17.41
C ARG A 394 -20.01 12.75 16.77
N MET A 395 -19.15 11.84 17.22
CA MET A 395 -17.74 11.78 16.81
C MET A 395 -17.46 10.77 15.71
N CYS A 396 -18.16 9.63 15.72
CA CYS A 396 -17.88 8.50 14.86
C CYS A 396 -18.95 8.39 13.76
N GLY A 397 -18.61 8.81 12.54
CA GLY A 397 -19.49 8.72 11.37
C GLY A 397 -19.18 9.75 10.29
N LYS A 398 -19.96 9.73 9.21
CA LYS A 398 -19.88 10.72 8.12
C LYS A 398 -21.18 11.53 8.08
N LEU A 399 -21.07 12.83 7.82
CA LEU A 399 -22.24 13.68 7.53
C LEU A 399 -22.90 13.15 6.25
N SER A 400 -24.13 12.67 6.37
CA SER A 400 -24.89 12.15 5.24
C SER A 400 -25.43 13.30 4.39
N PHE A 401 -25.16 13.23 3.09
CA PHE A 401 -25.75 14.15 2.11
C PHE A 401 -27.13 13.60 1.73
N GLY A 402 -28.19 14.32 2.09
CA GLY A 402 -29.55 13.99 1.69
C GLY A 402 -29.89 14.52 0.30
N THR A 403 -31.18 14.49 -0.05
CA THR A 403 -31.74 14.85 -1.37
C THR A 403 -31.39 16.25 -1.88
N ALA A 404 -30.86 17.15 -1.04
CA ALA A 404 -30.53 18.52 -1.40
C ALA A 404 -29.43 19.15 -0.52
N GLY A 405 -28.62 18.33 0.17
CA GLY A 405 -27.63 18.85 1.13
C GLY A 405 -27.53 18.09 2.44
N VAL A 406 -26.68 18.61 3.34
CA VAL A 406 -26.50 18.10 4.71
C VAL A 406 -27.47 18.81 5.65
N ARG A 407 -28.12 18.06 6.55
CA ARG A 407 -28.98 18.61 7.61
C ARG A 407 -28.78 17.82 8.89
N THR A 408 -28.29 18.48 9.93
CA THR A 408 -28.12 17.86 11.26
C THR A 408 -28.26 18.92 12.35
N LYS A 409 -28.30 18.46 13.61
CA LYS A 409 -28.33 19.33 14.79
C LYS A 409 -27.07 20.19 14.89
N MET A 410 -27.23 21.40 15.44
CA MET A 410 -26.14 22.33 15.70
C MET A 410 -25.45 22.01 17.03
N GLU A 411 -24.48 21.09 17.01
CA GLU A 411 -23.82 20.54 18.21
C GLU A 411 -22.33 20.27 17.96
N ALA A 412 -21.55 20.07 19.02
CA ALA A 412 -20.17 19.59 18.93
C ALA A 412 -20.08 18.17 18.32
N GLY A 413 -19.07 17.95 17.48
CA GLY A 413 -18.76 16.65 16.87
C GLY A 413 -18.62 16.70 15.35
N PHE A 414 -17.99 15.69 14.76
CA PHE A 414 -17.75 15.61 13.31
C PHE A 414 -19.03 15.25 12.52
N CYS A 415 -19.99 14.59 13.16
CA CYS A 415 -21.27 14.19 12.59
C CYS A 415 -22.40 15.22 12.83
N ARG A 416 -22.06 16.42 13.31
CA ARG A 416 -22.98 17.51 13.65
C ARG A 416 -22.55 18.80 12.97
N LEU A 417 -23.48 19.72 12.73
CA LEU A 417 -23.13 20.99 12.12
C LEU A 417 -22.59 21.96 13.17
N ASN A 418 -21.35 22.36 12.96
CA ASN A 418 -20.62 23.38 13.71
C ASN A 418 -19.66 24.10 12.77
N ASP A 419 -18.98 25.13 13.27
CA ASP A 419 -18.07 25.95 12.47
C ASP A 419 -17.04 25.10 11.70
N LEU A 420 -16.41 24.11 12.35
CA LEU A 420 -15.41 23.25 11.72
C LEU A 420 -16.01 22.45 10.56
N THR A 421 -17.15 21.80 10.78
CA THR A 421 -17.79 21.00 9.72
C THR A 421 -18.26 21.85 8.55
N ILE A 422 -18.75 23.08 8.78
CA ILE A 422 -19.08 24.03 7.70
C ILE A 422 -17.82 24.40 6.92
N LEU A 423 -16.71 24.63 7.61
CA LEU A 423 -15.44 24.94 6.94
C LEU A 423 -14.97 23.76 6.07
N MET A 424 -15.04 22.53 6.60
CA MET A 424 -14.68 21.31 5.87
C MET A 424 -15.57 21.07 4.65
N LEU A 425 -16.90 21.17 4.82
CA LEU A 425 -17.87 21.00 3.73
C LEU A 425 -17.67 22.03 2.63
N THR A 426 -17.45 23.31 2.99
CA THR A 426 -17.25 24.37 2.03
C THR A 426 -15.93 24.20 1.27
N ASN A 427 -14.85 23.80 1.96
CA ASN A 427 -13.58 23.57 1.30
C ASN A 427 -13.65 22.37 0.34
N GLY A 428 -14.32 21.28 0.75
CA GLY A 428 -14.62 20.14 -0.12
C GLY A 428 -15.42 20.56 -1.35
N PHE A 429 -16.43 21.42 -1.17
CA PHE A 429 -17.23 21.92 -2.28
C PHE A 429 -16.41 22.81 -3.24
N ALA A 430 -15.59 23.71 -2.72
CA ALA A 430 -14.70 24.56 -3.51
C ALA A 430 -13.70 23.74 -4.35
N MET A 431 -13.10 22.70 -3.77
CA MET A 431 -12.19 21.81 -4.49
C MET A 431 -12.91 21.00 -5.57
N HIS A 432 -14.14 20.54 -5.28
CA HIS A 432 -14.96 19.84 -6.26
C HIS A 432 -15.29 20.72 -7.47
N LEU A 433 -15.67 21.99 -7.25
CA LEU A 433 -15.92 22.94 -8.34
C LEU A 433 -14.70 23.16 -9.23
N LYS A 434 -13.51 23.31 -8.65
CA LYS A 434 -12.25 23.44 -9.41
C LYS A 434 -11.97 22.21 -10.25
N HIS A 435 -12.17 21.03 -9.68
CA HIS A 435 -11.92 19.76 -10.36
C HIS A 435 -12.87 19.56 -11.57
N VAL A 436 -14.16 19.83 -11.39
CA VAL A 436 -15.17 19.59 -12.43
C VAL A 436 -15.06 20.57 -13.60
N TYR A 437 -14.90 21.87 -13.34
CA TYR A 437 -14.93 22.88 -14.40
C TYR A 437 -13.55 23.13 -15.03
N ASN A 438 -12.45 22.82 -14.33
CA ASN A 438 -11.06 22.99 -14.79
C ASN A 438 -10.77 24.32 -15.52
N ARG A 439 -11.39 25.41 -15.04
CA ARG A 439 -11.27 26.79 -15.53
C ARG A 439 -11.41 27.76 -14.35
N GLU A 440 -11.17 29.05 -14.58
CA GLU A 440 -11.49 30.07 -13.57
C GLU A 440 -13.01 30.08 -13.28
N SER A 441 -13.36 30.09 -11.99
CA SER A 441 -14.75 29.98 -11.58
C SER A 441 -15.52 31.28 -11.82
N ASN A 442 -16.74 31.18 -12.33
CA ASN A 442 -17.67 32.29 -12.48
C ASN A 442 -18.29 32.74 -11.14
N GLY A 443 -17.98 32.02 -10.06
CA GLY A 443 -18.34 32.35 -8.70
C GLY A 443 -19.48 31.52 -8.14
N VAL A 444 -19.79 31.79 -6.87
CA VAL A 444 -20.83 31.10 -6.10
C VAL A 444 -21.78 32.11 -5.46
N ALA A 445 -23.09 31.89 -5.61
CA ALA A 445 -24.12 32.68 -4.93
C ALA A 445 -24.44 32.06 -3.55
N ILE A 446 -24.29 32.81 -2.46
CA ILE A 446 -24.48 32.32 -1.09
C ILE A 446 -25.62 33.08 -0.42
N GLY A 447 -26.60 32.34 0.09
CA GLY A 447 -27.71 32.87 0.89
C GLY A 447 -27.90 32.12 2.21
N TYR A 448 -28.73 32.69 3.07
CA TYR A 448 -29.04 32.13 4.38
C TYR A 448 -30.43 32.56 4.84
N ASP A 449 -31.04 31.73 5.69
CA ASP A 449 -32.33 32.02 6.32
C ASP A 449 -32.15 32.62 7.73
N GLY A 450 -33.26 32.91 8.41
CA GLY A 450 -33.27 33.49 9.75
C GLY A 450 -32.97 32.51 10.90
N ARG A 451 -32.43 31.30 10.64
CA ARG A 451 -32.09 30.36 11.73
C ARG A 451 -30.83 30.78 12.48
N TYR A 452 -30.66 30.22 13.67
CA TYR A 452 -29.44 30.40 14.46
C TYR A 452 -28.20 29.95 13.67
N ASN A 453 -27.11 30.70 13.81
CA ASN A 453 -25.83 30.50 13.12
C ASN A 453 -25.86 30.61 11.58
N SER A 454 -27.02 30.70 10.92
CA SER A 454 -27.10 30.73 9.45
C SER A 454 -26.30 31.88 8.82
N GLU A 455 -26.43 33.10 9.35
CA GLU A 455 -25.66 34.26 8.87
C GLU A 455 -24.15 34.07 9.07
N ARG A 456 -23.76 33.58 10.26
CA ARG A 456 -22.34 33.36 10.61
C ARG A 456 -21.73 32.30 9.70
N TRP A 457 -22.42 31.19 9.49
CA TRP A 457 -21.95 30.10 8.64
C TRP A 457 -21.92 30.46 7.16
N ALA A 458 -22.84 31.28 6.68
CA ALA A 458 -22.77 31.83 5.33
C ALA A 458 -21.53 32.72 5.13
N LYS A 459 -21.18 33.54 6.13
CA LYS A 459 -19.94 34.35 6.12
C LYS A 459 -18.68 33.48 6.17
N LEU A 460 -18.66 32.42 7.00
CA LEU A 460 -17.54 31.47 7.04
C LEU A 460 -17.36 30.74 5.71
N ALA A 461 -18.45 30.28 5.10
CA ALA A 461 -18.42 29.64 3.80
C ALA A 461 -17.90 30.60 2.72
N ALA A 462 -18.38 31.85 2.71
CA ALA A 462 -17.90 32.90 1.82
C ALA A 462 -16.37 33.10 1.92
N ASN A 463 -15.83 33.16 3.15
CA ASN A 463 -14.39 33.31 3.37
C ASN A 463 -13.57 32.18 2.75
N ILE A 464 -14.05 30.94 2.80
CA ILE A 464 -13.35 29.79 2.20
C ILE A 464 -13.35 29.84 0.69
N PHE A 465 -14.48 30.19 0.07
CA PHE A 465 -14.54 30.33 -1.38
C PHE A 465 -13.61 31.44 -1.86
N VAL A 466 -13.59 32.58 -1.16
CA VAL A 466 -12.65 33.68 -1.44
C VAL A 466 -11.20 33.23 -1.27
N HIS A 467 -10.87 32.50 -0.20
CA HIS A 467 -9.54 31.94 0.02
C HIS A 467 -9.12 30.99 -1.13
N ASN A 468 -10.09 30.24 -1.66
CA ASN A 468 -9.92 29.38 -2.83
C ASN A 468 -9.90 30.12 -4.18
N ARG A 469 -9.87 31.46 -4.19
CA ARG A 469 -9.93 32.31 -5.40
C ARG A 469 -11.22 32.12 -6.22
N ILE A 470 -12.32 31.79 -5.56
CA ILE A 470 -13.66 31.71 -6.16
C ILE A 470 -14.41 32.99 -5.80
N LYS A 471 -14.96 33.67 -6.80
CA LYS A 471 -15.77 34.88 -6.59
C LYS A 471 -17.04 34.53 -5.81
N VAL A 472 -17.41 35.34 -4.81
CA VAL A 472 -18.60 35.07 -3.98
C VAL A 472 -19.59 36.22 -4.08
N TYR A 473 -20.86 35.88 -4.29
CA TYR A 473 -21.99 36.79 -4.17
C TYR A 473 -22.80 36.42 -2.94
N LEU A 474 -22.56 37.10 -1.82
CA LEU A 474 -23.27 36.87 -0.56
C LEU A 474 -24.46 37.83 -0.44
N PHE A 475 -25.65 37.30 -0.16
CA PHE A 475 -26.82 38.15 0.12
C PHE A 475 -26.60 38.98 1.39
N SER A 476 -26.95 40.28 1.34
CA SER A 476 -26.73 41.22 2.45
C SER A 476 -27.66 41.02 3.65
N LYS A 477 -28.80 40.34 3.44
CA LYS A 477 -29.82 40.03 4.45
C LYS A 477 -30.33 38.61 4.21
N CYS A 478 -31.10 38.09 5.17
CA CYS A 478 -31.76 36.81 5.00
C CYS A 478 -32.61 36.79 3.72
N CYS A 479 -32.57 35.67 3.00
CA CYS A 479 -33.24 35.53 1.72
C CYS A 479 -34.07 34.24 1.64
N PRO A 480 -35.19 34.23 0.92
CA PRO A 480 -35.90 32.99 0.62
C PRO A 480 -35.02 32.02 -0.19
N THR A 481 -35.11 30.73 0.12
CA THR A 481 -34.35 29.65 -0.53
C THR A 481 -34.35 29.71 -2.07
N PRO A 482 -35.49 29.95 -2.76
CA PRO A 482 -35.51 30.01 -4.23
C PRO A 482 -34.68 31.17 -4.83
N LEU A 483 -34.43 32.23 -4.05
CA LEU A 483 -33.68 33.39 -4.54
C LEU A 483 -32.21 33.05 -4.81
N VAL A 484 -31.63 32.10 -4.06
CA VAL A 484 -30.26 31.61 -4.29
C VAL A 484 -30.18 30.82 -5.59
N SER A 485 -31.17 29.95 -5.85
CA SER A 485 -31.27 29.21 -7.12
C SER A 485 -31.39 30.17 -8.31
N TYR A 486 -32.30 31.15 -8.21
CA TYR A 486 -32.47 32.19 -9.22
C TYR A 486 -31.18 33.02 -9.44
N ALA A 487 -30.54 33.47 -8.36
CA ALA A 487 -29.31 34.25 -8.43
C ALA A 487 -28.15 33.46 -9.05
N THR A 488 -28.07 32.15 -8.80
CA THR A 488 -27.05 31.28 -9.41
C THR A 488 -27.15 31.32 -10.93
N ILE A 489 -28.37 31.24 -11.48
CA ILE A 489 -28.62 31.31 -12.93
C ILE A 489 -28.38 32.72 -13.47
N GLN A 490 -28.93 33.76 -12.82
CA GLN A 490 -28.84 35.14 -13.30
C GLN A 490 -27.41 35.68 -13.30
N LEU A 491 -26.63 35.39 -12.25
CA LEU A 491 -25.23 35.81 -12.13
C LEU A 491 -24.27 34.88 -12.87
N LYS A 492 -24.79 33.83 -13.53
CA LYS A 492 -24.03 32.79 -14.24
C LYS A 492 -22.95 32.15 -13.35
N CYS A 493 -23.27 31.95 -12.08
CA CYS A 493 -22.40 31.30 -11.10
C CYS A 493 -22.27 29.80 -11.42
N ASP A 494 -21.13 29.20 -11.05
CA ASP A 494 -20.92 27.76 -11.22
C ASP A 494 -21.70 26.93 -10.18
N ALA A 495 -22.08 27.56 -9.06
CA ALA A 495 -22.89 26.95 -8.02
C ALA A 495 -23.59 27.97 -7.13
N GLY A 496 -24.56 27.48 -6.35
CA GLY A 496 -25.20 28.22 -5.25
C GLY A 496 -25.06 27.47 -3.92
N LEU A 497 -25.17 28.21 -2.82
CA LEU A 497 -25.17 27.67 -1.46
C LEU A 497 -26.26 28.37 -0.64
N MET A 498 -27.12 27.60 0.01
CA MET A 498 -28.09 28.10 0.98
C MET A 498 -27.86 27.42 2.34
N ILE A 499 -27.62 28.23 3.36
CA ILE A 499 -27.59 27.74 4.75
C ILE A 499 -29.02 27.75 5.31
N THR A 500 -29.62 26.56 5.40
CA THR A 500 -30.98 26.36 5.91
C THR A 500 -31.29 24.87 6.14
N ALA A 501 -32.04 24.56 7.20
CA ALA A 501 -32.72 23.27 7.35
C ALA A 501 -34.21 23.31 6.97
N SER A 502 -34.68 24.37 6.29
CA SER A 502 -36.02 24.46 5.72
C SER A 502 -37.15 24.31 6.76
N HIS A 503 -37.85 23.16 6.79
CA HIS A 503 -38.95 22.88 7.72
C HIS A 503 -38.52 22.08 8.96
N ASN A 504 -37.24 21.72 9.08
CA ASN A 504 -36.73 20.97 10.22
C ASN A 504 -36.83 21.78 11.54
N PRO A 505 -36.74 21.11 12.71
CA PRO A 505 -36.72 21.77 14.01
C PRO A 505 -35.70 22.92 14.12
N LYS A 506 -35.93 23.86 15.05
CA LYS A 506 -35.06 25.04 15.23
C LYS A 506 -33.62 24.70 15.65
N GLN A 507 -33.41 23.51 16.23
CA GLN A 507 -32.12 22.98 16.64
C GLN A 507 -31.28 22.46 15.47
N ASP A 508 -31.92 22.24 14.32
CA ASP A 508 -31.25 21.80 13.10
C ASP A 508 -30.91 23.00 12.23
N ASN A 509 -29.80 22.87 11.52
CA ASN A 509 -29.49 23.72 10.40
C ASN A 509 -28.96 22.86 9.24
N GLY A 510 -28.64 23.47 8.11
CA GLY A 510 -28.32 22.71 6.91
C GLY A 510 -27.46 23.46 5.93
N TYR A 511 -26.81 22.69 5.08
CA TYR A 511 -25.92 23.16 4.03
C TYR A 511 -26.45 22.61 2.70
N LYS A 512 -27.12 23.47 1.91
CA LYS A 512 -27.75 23.07 0.64
C LYS A 512 -26.99 23.65 -0.55
N ALA A 513 -26.46 22.79 -1.39
CA ALA A 513 -25.80 23.19 -2.63
C ALA A 513 -26.79 23.30 -3.78
N TYR A 514 -26.48 24.14 -4.76
CA TYR A 514 -27.16 24.25 -6.04
C TYR A 514 -26.13 24.20 -7.15
N TRP A 515 -26.49 23.64 -8.29
CA TRP A 515 -25.62 23.58 -9.47
C TRP A 515 -25.86 24.76 -10.43
N THR A 516 -25.12 24.79 -11.54
CA THR A 516 -25.18 25.86 -12.57
C THR A 516 -26.59 26.13 -13.12
N ASN A 517 -27.42 25.10 -13.18
CA ASN A 517 -28.81 25.19 -13.65
C ASN A 517 -29.80 25.61 -12.54
N GLY A 518 -29.32 25.94 -11.34
CA GLY A 518 -30.14 26.27 -10.18
C GLY A 518 -30.86 25.09 -9.55
N ALA A 519 -30.60 23.85 -9.99
CA ALA A 519 -31.13 22.64 -9.34
C ALA A 519 -30.34 22.32 -8.06
N GLN A 520 -31.03 21.74 -7.08
CA GLN A 520 -30.45 21.26 -5.80
C GLN A 520 -29.73 19.93 -5.97
#